data_AF-A0A1Q9STF3-F1
#
_entry.id   AF-A0A1Q9STF3-F1
#
_cell.length_a   1.000
_cell.length_b   1.000
_cell.length_c   1.000
_cell.angle_alpha   90.00
_cell.angle_beta   90.00
_cell.angle_gamma   90.00
#
_symmetry.space_group_name_H-M   'P 1'
#
loop_
_entity.id
_entity.type
_entity.pdbx_description
1 polymer ?
#
loop_
_entity_poly.entity_id
_entity_poly.type
_entity_poly.pdbx_seq_one_letter_code
_entity_poly.pdbx_strand_id
1 'polypeptide(L)'
;MTVNDFSLSILRIAAAAADAKQAHDIVALDVSEALGITDAFLVASASNERLVNAVVDEIEEKLVERLDLRPIRREGRSEGRWVLLDYGDVVIHVQHDEDRAFYALERLWRDSPVVDLGPSQQGATAPEESAPSPASDDLP
;
A
#
# COMPACT_ATOMS: atom_id res chain seq x y z
N MET A 1 20.87 0.64 3.80
CA MET A 1 20.44 1.10 5.15
C MET A 1 19.05 0.53 5.40
N THR A 2 18.56 0.46 6.64
CA THR A 2 17.17 0.03 6.93
C THR A 2 16.30 1.24 7.19
N VAL A 3 15.06 1.26 6.67
CA VAL A 3 14.05 2.28 6.99
C VAL A 3 13.99 2.57 8.50
N ASN A 4 14.07 3.85 8.85
CA ASN A 4 14.06 4.30 10.25
C ASN A 4 12.67 4.15 10.91
N ASP A 5 12.62 4.17 12.25
CA ASP A 5 11.37 3.93 13.01
C ASP A 5 10.25 4.93 12.70
N PHE A 6 10.61 6.19 12.43
CA PHE A 6 9.63 7.23 12.13
C PHE A 6 9.03 7.01 10.74
N SER A 7 9.85 6.75 9.72
CA SER A 7 9.40 6.38 8.38
C SER A 7 8.53 5.12 8.42
N LEU A 8 8.90 4.11 9.22
CA LEU A 8 8.09 2.91 9.40
C LEU A 8 6.72 3.20 10.02
N SER A 9 6.62 4.17 10.94
CA SER A 9 5.34 4.59 11.52
C SER A 9 4.43 5.24 10.47
N ILE A 10 4.98 6.11 9.61
CA ILE A 10 4.24 6.74 8.50
C ILE A 10 3.72 5.67 7.56
N LEU A 11 4.58 4.75 7.13
CA LEU A 11 4.23 3.66 6.21
C LEU A 11 3.09 2.80 6.76
N ARG A 12 3.15 2.42 8.04
CA ARG A 12 2.10 1.60 8.68
C ARG A 12 0.75 2.32 8.77
N ILE A 13 0.76 3.59 9.15
CA ILE A 13 -0.46 4.40 9.22
C ILE A 13 -1.07 4.55 7.83
N ALA A 14 -0.25 4.90 6.84
CA ALA A 14 -0.69 5.07 5.47
C ALA A 14 -1.21 3.77 4.84
N ALA A 15 -0.52 2.65 5.06
CA ALA A 15 -0.96 1.35 4.58
C ALA A 15 -2.29 0.92 5.20
N ALA A 16 -2.46 1.12 6.51
CA ALA A 16 -3.72 0.83 7.19
C ALA A 16 -4.87 1.75 6.73
N ALA A 17 -4.60 3.03 6.49
CA ALA A 17 -5.57 3.98 5.94
C ALA A 17 -6.00 3.59 4.51
N ALA A 18 -5.03 3.19 3.67
CA ALA A 18 -5.30 2.72 2.32
C ALA A 18 -6.16 1.45 2.33
N ASP A 19 -5.79 0.47 3.17
CA ASP A 19 -6.54 -0.77 3.35
C ASP A 19 -7.98 -0.52 3.85
N ALA A 20 -8.16 0.41 4.79
CA ALA A 20 -9.47 0.80 5.32
C ALA A 20 -10.40 1.40 4.24
N LYS A 21 -9.83 1.95 3.16
CA LYS A 21 -10.57 2.42 1.98
C LYS A 21 -10.70 1.38 0.87
N GLN A 22 -10.25 0.14 1.09
CA GLN A 22 -10.27 -0.93 0.09
C GLN A 22 -9.29 -0.69 -1.08
N ALA A 23 -8.18 0.01 -0.82
CA ALA A 23 -7.03 -0.06 -1.74
C ALA A 23 -6.44 -1.47 -1.75
N HIS A 24 -5.73 -1.81 -2.81
CA HIS A 24 -5.09 -3.12 -2.96
C HIS A 24 -3.66 -2.96 -3.49
N ASP A 25 -2.94 -4.10 -3.53
CA ASP A 25 -1.53 -4.17 -3.91
C ASP A 25 -0.66 -3.13 -3.18
N ILE A 26 -0.92 -2.99 -1.87
CA ILE A 26 -0.25 -2.06 -0.98
C ILE A 26 1.13 -2.63 -0.64
N VAL A 27 2.18 -1.96 -1.09
CA VAL A 27 3.57 -2.41 -0.90
C VAL A 27 4.45 -1.23 -0.49
N ALA A 28 5.27 -1.44 0.53
CA ALA A 28 6.30 -0.50 0.94
C ALA A 28 7.69 -1.02 0.54
N LEU A 29 8.53 -0.12 0.06
CA LEU A 29 9.83 -0.42 -0.52
C LEU A 29 10.88 0.46 0.17
N ASP A 30 12.02 -0.14 0.52
CA ASP A 30 13.20 0.58 0.97
C ASP A 30 13.94 1.08 -0.28
N VAL A 31 13.93 2.39 -0.47
CA VAL A 31 14.53 3.07 -1.63
C VAL A 31 15.74 3.92 -1.20
N SER A 32 16.18 3.79 0.04
CA SER A 32 17.29 4.57 0.62
C SER A 32 18.57 4.45 -0.21
N GLU A 33 18.87 3.26 -0.73
CA GLU A 33 20.06 3.02 -1.55
C GLU A 33 19.92 3.52 -3.00
N ALA A 34 18.68 3.66 -3.50
CA ALA A 34 18.41 4.05 -4.88
C ALA A 34 18.25 5.56 -5.06
N LEU A 35 17.65 6.26 -4.08
CA LEU A 35 17.20 7.65 -4.23
C LEU A 35 17.97 8.65 -3.37
N GLY A 36 18.74 8.21 -2.36
CA GLY A 36 19.65 9.05 -1.56
C GLY A 36 19.02 10.20 -0.75
N ILE A 37 17.74 10.49 -0.95
CA ILE A 37 16.96 11.55 -0.28
C ILE A 37 15.73 10.94 0.41
N THR A 38 15.04 10.02 -0.25
CA THR A 38 13.86 9.32 0.30
C THR A 38 14.26 7.95 0.80
N ASP A 39 13.84 7.60 2.01
CA ASP A 39 14.14 6.31 2.63
C ASP A 39 13.15 5.23 2.18
N ALA A 40 11.87 5.58 2.02
CA ALA A 40 10.83 4.61 1.70
C ALA A 40 9.78 5.10 0.70
N PHE A 41 9.26 4.16 -0.08
CA PHE A 41 8.21 4.39 -1.06
C PHE A 41 7.03 3.44 -0.80
N LEU A 42 5.84 3.99 -0.58
CA LEU A 42 4.60 3.22 -0.46
C LEU A 42 3.82 3.32 -1.77
N VAL A 43 3.43 2.19 -2.34
CA VAL A 43 2.55 2.13 -3.52
C VAL A 43 1.24 1.49 -3.11
N ALA A 44 0.12 2.09 -3.52
CA ALA A 44 -1.22 1.52 -3.37
C ALA A 44 -2.02 1.68 -4.68
N SER A 45 -2.93 0.75 -4.94
CA SER A 45 -3.78 0.72 -6.14
C SER A 45 -5.26 0.78 -5.82
N ALA A 46 -6.03 1.35 -6.73
CA ALA A 46 -7.46 1.60 -6.57
C ALA A 46 -8.20 1.47 -7.90
N SER A 47 -9.34 0.76 -7.83
CA SER A 47 -10.22 0.42 -8.95
C SER A 47 -10.85 1.57 -9.74
N ASN A 48 -10.78 2.81 -9.25
CA ASN A 48 -11.30 3.99 -9.93
C ASN A 48 -10.75 5.28 -9.31
N GLU A 49 -10.84 6.39 -10.04
CA GLU A 49 -10.35 7.71 -9.64
C GLU A 49 -11.01 8.25 -8.35
N ARG A 50 -12.30 7.94 -8.13
CA ARG A 50 -12.98 8.34 -6.89
C ARG A 50 -12.35 7.63 -5.69
N LEU A 51 -12.01 6.35 -5.83
CA LEU A 51 -11.35 5.59 -4.79
C LEU A 51 -9.91 6.05 -4.57
N VAL A 52 -9.15 6.39 -5.62
CA VAL A 52 -7.81 7.01 -5.48
C VAL A 52 -7.87 8.22 -4.55
N ASN A 53 -8.80 9.15 -4.82
CA ASN A 53 -8.95 10.35 -3.98
C ASN A 53 -9.37 10.00 -2.54
N ALA A 54 -10.31 9.06 -2.37
CA ALA A 54 -10.75 8.65 -1.03
C ALA A 54 -9.63 8.00 -0.20
N VAL A 55 -8.73 7.24 -0.84
CA VAL A 55 -7.54 6.65 -0.20
C VAL A 55 -6.56 7.75 0.20
N VAL A 56 -6.28 8.69 -0.69
CA VAL A 56 -5.38 9.83 -0.43
C VAL A 56 -5.88 10.65 0.75
N ASP A 57 -7.15 11.03 0.74
CA ASP A 57 -7.73 11.88 1.79
C ASP A 57 -7.69 11.17 3.15
N GLU A 58 -7.94 9.85 3.20
CA GLU A 58 -7.83 9.06 4.44
C GLU A 58 -6.39 8.97 4.95
N ILE A 59 -5.41 8.78 4.06
CA ILE A 59 -4.00 8.75 4.44
C ILE A 59 -3.59 10.09 5.05
N GLU A 60 -3.94 11.21 4.40
CA GLU A 60 -3.68 12.56 4.92
C GLU A 60 -4.35 12.78 6.28
N GLU A 61 -5.64 12.41 6.41
CA GLU A 61 -6.39 12.51 7.66
C GLU A 61 -5.70 11.74 8.80
N LYS A 62 -5.37 10.46 8.57
CA LYS A 62 -4.78 9.62 9.63
C LYS A 62 -3.37 10.03 10.00
N LEU A 63 -2.57 10.52 9.07
CA LEU A 63 -1.24 11.04 9.38
C LEU A 63 -1.31 12.35 10.18
N VAL A 64 -2.26 13.22 9.89
CA VAL A 64 -2.53 14.42 10.70
C VAL A 64 -3.05 14.02 12.09
N GLU A 65 -4.02 13.13 12.20
CA GLU A 65 -4.61 12.73 13.49
C GLU A 65 -3.60 12.05 14.42
N ARG A 66 -2.70 11.22 13.87
CA ARG A 66 -1.80 10.37 14.67
C ARG A 66 -0.45 11.01 14.94
N LEU A 67 0.06 11.80 14.01
CA LEU A 67 1.43 12.35 14.03
C LEU A 67 1.50 13.86 13.85
N ASP A 68 0.36 14.55 13.66
CA ASP A 68 0.30 15.97 13.26
C ASP A 68 1.12 16.26 11.98
N LEU A 69 1.16 15.28 11.07
CA LEU A 69 2.02 15.31 9.90
C LEU A 69 1.24 15.64 8.62
N ARG A 70 1.64 16.71 7.93
CA ARG A 70 1.10 17.13 6.62
C ARG A 70 2.12 16.87 5.52
N PRO A 71 1.70 16.53 4.29
CA PRO A 71 2.64 16.36 3.20
C PRO A 71 3.34 17.68 2.89
N ILE A 72 4.62 17.61 2.62
CA ILE A 72 5.43 18.72 2.09
C ILE A 72 4.86 19.13 0.73
N ARG A 73 4.48 18.14 -0.08
CA ARG A 73 3.95 18.35 -1.41
C ARG A 73 2.95 17.26 -1.78
N ARG A 74 1.89 17.68 -2.46
CA ARG A 74 0.91 16.80 -3.10
C ARG A 74 0.95 17.06 -4.61
N GLU A 75 1.21 16.02 -5.39
CA GLU A 75 1.15 16.06 -6.85
C GLU A 75 0.08 15.09 -7.36
N GLY A 76 -0.44 15.35 -8.56
CA GLY A 76 -1.38 14.44 -9.22
C GLY A 76 -1.93 15.00 -10.52
N ARG A 77 -2.44 14.12 -11.38
CA ARG A 77 -3.16 14.55 -12.59
C ARG A 77 -4.58 14.98 -12.24
N SER A 78 -5.10 15.95 -13.00
CA SER A 78 -6.41 16.60 -12.82
C SER A 78 -7.61 15.65 -12.78
N GLU A 79 -7.44 14.40 -13.24
CA GLU A 79 -8.48 13.36 -13.26
C GLU A 79 -8.42 12.42 -12.03
N GLY A 80 -7.42 12.55 -11.14
CA GLY A 80 -7.31 11.65 -9.97
C GLY A 80 -6.87 10.24 -10.31
N ARG A 81 -6.25 10.04 -11.49
CA ARG A 81 -5.67 8.75 -11.88
C ARG A 81 -4.46 8.35 -11.07
N TRP A 82 -3.69 9.33 -10.60
CA TRP A 82 -2.61 9.11 -9.66
C TRP A 82 -2.41 10.35 -8.79
N VAL A 83 -1.98 10.10 -7.57
CA VAL A 83 -1.59 11.12 -6.59
C VAL A 83 -0.31 10.67 -5.90
N LEU A 84 0.61 11.61 -5.73
CA LEU A 84 1.85 11.43 -4.98
C LEU A 84 1.85 12.38 -3.78
N LEU A 85 2.02 11.83 -2.59
CA LEU A 85 2.20 12.56 -1.34
C LEU A 85 3.66 12.45 -0.91
N ASP A 86 4.32 13.58 -0.77
CA ASP A 86 5.72 13.68 -0.37
C ASP A 86 5.82 14.16 1.08
N TYR A 87 6.43 13.34 1.93
CA TYR A 87 6.74 13.64 3.34
C TYR A 87 8.25 13.78 3.59
N GLY A 88 9.06 13.89 2.53
CA GLY A 88 10.53 13.96 2.59
C GLY A 88 11.16 12.56 2.60
N ASP A 89 11.17 11.93 3.78
CA ASP A 89 11.78 10.60 3.96
C ASP A 89 10.87 9.47 3.45
N VAL A 90 9.57 9.74 3.32
CA VAL A 90 8.56 8.80 2.81
C VAL A 90 7.79 9.44 1.67
N VAL A 91 7.66 8.71 0.56
CA VAL A 91 6.77 9.07 -0.55
C VAL A 91 5.67 8.04 -0.67
N ILE A 92 4.44 8.49 -0.83
CA ILE A 92 3.26 7.64 -0.97
C ILE A 92 2.64 7.90 -2.34
N HIS A 93 2.48 6.84 -3.13
CA HIS A 93 1.93 6.87 -4.47
C HIS A 93 0.65 6.03 -4.54
N VAL A 94 -0.47 6.70 -4.80
CA VAL A 94 -1.77 6.07 -4.99
C VAL A 94 -2.17 6.22 -6.45
N GLN A 95 -2.50 5.12 -7.12
CA GLN A 95 -2.79 5.14 -8.56
C GLN A 95 -3.95 4.21 -8.94
N HIS A 96 -4.50 4.48 -10.12
CA HIS A 96 -5.47 3.61 -10.77
C HIS A 96 -4.81 2.32 -11.29
N ASP A 97 -5.56 1.22 -11.27
CA ASP A 97 -5.07 -0.11 -11.64
C ASP A 97 -4.55 -0.16 -13.08
N GLU A 98 -5.25 0.49 -14.02
CA GLU A 98 -4.87 0.53 -15.43
C GLU A 98 -3.53 1.27 -15.65
N ASP A 99 -3.26 2.29 -14.85
CA ASP A 99 -2.02 3.08 -14.95
C ASP A 99 -0.84 2.34 -14.32
N ARG A 100 -1.07 1.53 -13.28
CA ARG A 100 -0.04 0.66 -12.68
C ARG A 100 0.61 -0.24 -13.72
N ALA A 101 -0.22 -0.90 -14.53
CA ALA A 101 0.22 -1.80 -15.59
C ALA A 101 0.93 -1.06 -16.72
N PHE A 102 0.50 0.17 -17.03
CA PHE A 102 1.06 0.97 -18.12
C PHE A 102 2.45 1.54 -17.79
N TYR A 103 2.63 2.08 -16.58
CA TYR A 103 3.91 2.67 -16.17
C TYR A 103 4.91 1.65 -15.65
N ALA A 104 4.47 0.44 -15.29
CA ALA A 104 5.30 -0.65 -14.78
C ALA A 104 6.33 -0.15 -13.76
N LEU A 105 5.88 0.72 -12.83
CA LEU A 105 6.73 1.36 -11.83
C LEU A 105 7.54 0.31 -11.04
N GLU A 106 6.97 -0.89 -10.88
CA GLU A 106 7.62 -2.10 -10.35
C GLU A 106 8.97 -2.45 -10.98
N ARG A 107 9.27 -1.97 -12.19
CA ARG A 107 10.59 -2.11 -12.81
C ARG A 107 11.64 -1.17 -12.21
N LEU A 108 11.24 0.02 -11.79
CA LEU A 108 12.14 1.02 -11.19
C LEU A 108 12.60 0.58 -9.79
N TRP A 109 11.76 -0.18 -9.09
CA TRP A 109 12.00 -0.60 -7.70
C TRP A 109 12.17 -2.10 -7.52
N ARG A 110 12.32 -2.86 -8.60
CA ARG A 110 12.39 -4.33 -8.55
C ARG A 110 13.48 -4.84 -7.60
N ASP A 111 14.58 -4.11 -7.51
CA ASP A 111 15.74 -4.48 -6.72
C ASP A 111 15.69 -3.89 -5.30
N SER A 112 14.65 -3.13 -4.96
CA SER A 112 14.44 -2.56 -3.63
C SER A 112 13.86 -3.59 -2.66
N PRO A 113 14.41 -3.73 -1.45
CA PRO A 113 13.83 -4.58 -0.41
C PRO A 113 12.40 -4.15 -0.05
N VAL A 114 11.51 -5.13 0.15
CA VAL A 114 10.17 -4.87 0.69
C VAL A 114 10.25 -4.61 2.18
N VAL A 115 9.58 -3.55 2.64
CA VAL A 115 9.48 -3.19 4.06
C VAL A 115 8.31 -3.96 4.68
N ASP A 116 8.58 -4.63 5.80
CA ASP A 116 7.55 -5.33 6.57
C ASP A 116 6.64 -4.34 7.32
N LEU A 117 5.42 -4.18 6.82
CA LEU A 117 4.40 -3.32 7.41
C LEU A 117 3.72 -3.98 8.63
N GLY A 118 3.97 -5.26 8.90
CA GLY A 118 3.22 -6.06 9.86
C GLY A 118 1.91 -6.58 9.27
N PRO A 119 1.13 -7.35 10.04
CA PRO A 119 -0.12 -7.93 9.57
C PRO A 119 -1.11 -6.81 9.22
N SER A 120 -1.46 -6.73 7.94
CA SER A 120 -2.64 -6.02 7.46
C SER A 120 -3.87 -6.66 8.11
N GLN A 121 -4.79 -5.85 8.63
CA GLN A 121 -6.02 -6.34 9.27
C GLN A 121 -7.06 -6.77 8.22
N GLN A 122 -6.64 -7.52 7.21
CA GLN A 122 -7.54 -8.17 6.27
C GLN A 122 -8.02 -9.50 6.88
N GLY A 123 -9.34 -9.63 6.94
CA GLY A 123 -10.03 -10.75 7.55
C GLY A 123 -9.56 -12.11 7.05
N ALA A 124 -9.44 -13.04 8.00
CA ALA A 124 -9.40 -14.47 7.75
C ALA A 124 -10.60 -14.88 6.87
N THR A 125 -10.41 -14.96 5.57
CA THR A 125 -11.14 -15.91 4.74
C THR A 125 -10.21 -17.09 4.56
N ALA A 126 -10.32 -18.03 5.51
CA ALA A 126 -9.73 -19.35 5.36
C ALA A 126 -10.34 -20.01 4.10
N PRO A 127 -9.56 -20.76 3.31
CA PRO A 127 -10.13 -21.60 2.28
C PRO A 127 -10.94 -22.70 2.98
N GLU A 128 -12.22 -22.84 2.61
CA GLU A 128 -13.03 -24.00 2.97
C GLU A 128 -12.44 -25.21 2.22
N GLU A 129 -11.50 -25.87 2.88
CA GLU A 129 -10.99 -27.19 2.50
C GLU A 129 -12.13 -28.19 2.67
N SER A 130 -12.95 -28.34 1.62
CA SER A 130 -13.90 -29.44 1.50
C SER A 130 -13.08 -30.73 1.33
N ALA A 131 -12.90 -31.43 2.44
CA ALA A 131 -12.16 -32.67 2.54
C ALA A 131 -12.67 -33.74 1.54
N PRO A 132 -11.78 -34.61 1.03
CA PRO A 132 -12.18 -35.72 0.17
C PRO A 132 -12.95 -36.76 0.99
N SER A 133 -14.10 -37.17 0.46
CA SER A 133 -14.91 -38.28 0.98
C SER A 133 -14.18 -39.62 0.77
N PRO A 134 -13.92 -40.43 1.80
CA PRO A 134 -13.48 -41.81 1.61
C PRO A 134 -14.68 -42.73 1.40
N ALA A 135 -14.54 -43.64 0.43
CA ALA A 135 -15.55 -44.58 -0.01
C ALA A 135 -15.74 -45.80 0.94
N SER A 136 -16.99 -46.26 0.97
CA SER A 136 -17.49 -47.66 1.02
C SER A 136 -17.36 -48.56 2.27
N ASP A 137 -18.36 -49.47 2.32
CA ASP A 137 -18.61 -50.66 3.18
C ASP A 137 -19.18 -50.36 4.58
N ASP A 138 -20.23 -51.02 5.09
CA ASP A 138 -20.71 -52.39 4.88
C ASP A 138 -22.20 -52.52 5.31
N LEU A 139 -22.92 -53.45 4.68
CA LEU A 139 -24.30 -53.88 4.96
C LEU A 139 -24.46 -54.53 6.35
N PRO A 140 -25.68 -54.59 6.91
CA PRO A 140 -26.52 -55.79 6.71
C PRO A 140 -27.99 -55.53 6.35
#